data_AF-A0A383W8N6-F1
#
_entry.id   AF-A0A383W8N6-F1
#
_cell.length_a   1.000
_cell.length_b   1.000
_cell.length_c   1.000
_cell.angle_alpha   90.00
_cell.angle_beta   90.00
_cell.angle_gamma   90.00
#
_symmetry.space_group_name_H-M   'P 1'
#
loop_
_entity.id
_entity.type
_entity.pdbx_description
1 polymer ?
#
loop_
_entity_poly.entity_id
_entity_poly.type
_entity_poly.pdbx_seq_one_letter_code
_entity_poly.pdbx_strand_id
1 'polypeptide(L)'
;MAALAAGQRLMQQRLSLQRRPLAAAAVRPSLLAQQRTATITAAVGPGSVSFSGRSGRATFAANTAAGDAAGAPAPEPTPQPAPVPAKKAASKPRLPGLDSLRFFLIAYIAVGHFVAFASKDPFILKLFTQVNVWVGPFFVLSGYVAGYTATELGKYAASPRVKPEAAYTVARVAGYYPLFILVQILFGAMFAFADNAYNGPIATLAHGLMSATLTQAWFPAHAEIWNAPTWFLSALTFAMVVLPHVLPAIAGMRRKGLSLLLGVLTLTSLAAKVAYSYDLNCWGIMEGMCSARSHPNLLFWNIIRFNPFYCMLEVLMGVAACRLVMVETVDDEGKPLSTPPAPAGSALMPALALLGITAARAAGWLTLNDPLTRALLFVPLFTLLVVRIHRNTLQGAKGFTAMLGHPLLTYLGTISFPIFVLHGALGQLFYKKIIATKVWGGVMPLSFFPAYCAIVLLSAAAVQKFFLENKKVQEISGNISKAITSSPLLQ
;
A
#
# COMPACT_ATOMS: atom_id res chain seq x y z
N MET A 1 0.37 -31.15 41.19
CA MET A 1 -1.02 -31.58 41.53
C MET A 1 -1.92 -30.39 41.88
N ALA A 2 -1.61 -29.56 42.90
CA ALA A 2 -2.45 -28.40 43.28
C ALA A 2 -2.59 -27.31 42.19
N ALA A 3 -1.54 -27.06 41.39
CA ALA A 3 -1.59 -26.13 40.26
C ALA A 3 -2.46 -26.63 39.08
N LEU A 4 -2.60 -27.95 38.92
CA LEU A 4 -3.43 -28.57 37.89
C LEU A 4 -4.93 -28.44 38.24
N ALA A 5 -5.26 -28.56 39.53
CA ALA A 5 -6.61 -28.38 40.05
C ALA A 5 -7.09 -26.92 39.99
N ALA A 6 -6.19 -25.94 40.18
CA ALA A 6 -6.48 -24.51 40.01
C ALA A 6 -6.77 -24.16 38.53
N GLY A 7 -6.04 -24.78 37.60
CA GLY A 7 -6.26 -24.61 36.15
C GLY A 7 -7.62 -25.14 35.67
N GLN A 8 -8.05 -26.31 36.17
CA GLN A 8 -9.34 -26.89 35.79
C GLN A 8 -10.55 -26.10 36.32
N ARG A 9 -10.46 -25.52 37.53
CA ARG A 9 -11.53 -24.66 38.07
C ARG A 9 -11.68 -23.37 37.26
N LEU A 10 -10.58 -22.76 36.84
CA LEU A 10 -10.60 -21.54 36.02
C LEU A 10 -11.15 -21.80 34.60
N MET A 11 -10.94 -23.00 34.07
CA MET A 11 -11.48 -23.42 32.78
C MET A 11 -12.99 -23.68 32.83
N GLN A 12 -13.48 -24.32 33.90
CA GLN A 12 -14.93 -24.50 34.09
C GLN A 12 -15.67 -23.18 34.37
N GLN A 13 -15.04 -22.23 35.07
CA GLN A 13 -15.61 -20.91 35.31
C GLN A 13 -15.69 -20.05 34.03
N ARG A 14 -14.82 -20.31 33.05
CA ARG A 14 -14.91 -19.69 31.71
C ARG A 14 -16.01 -20.31 30.84
N LEU A 15 -16.23 -21.62 30.95
CA LEU A 15 -17.28 -22.32 30.20
C LEU A 15 -18.69 -21.99 30.72
N SER A 16 -18.86 -21.71 32.02
CA SER A 16 -20.16 -21.30 32.58
C SER A 16 -20.55 -19.87 32.20
N LEU A 17 -19.58 -18.98 31.98
CA LEU A 17 -19.82 -17.60 31.51
C LEU A 17 -20.14 -17.51 30.01
N GLN A 18 -19.84 -18.55 29.22
CA GLN A 18 -20.19 -18.62 27.79
C GLN A 18 -21.66 -19.02 27.52
N ARG A 19 -22.40 -19.48 28.55
CA ARG A 19 -23.80 -19.95 28.40
C ARG A 19 -24.86 -18.96 28.88
N ARG A 20 -24.62 -17.65 28.82
CA ARG A 20 -25.69 -16.66 29.04
C ARG A 20 -26.31 -16.27 27.69
N PRO A 21 -27.63 -16.47 27.48
CA PRO A 21 -28.30 -16.01 26.28
C PRO A 21 -28.33 -14.47 26.25
N LEU A 22 -28.04 -13.90 25.08
CA LEU A 22 -28.12 -12.48 24.81
C LEU A 22 -29.58 -12.03 24.87
N ALA A 23 -29.95 -11.29 25.92
CA ALA A 23 -31.17 -10.51 25.92
C ALA A 23 -31.02 -9.36 24.91
N ALA A 24 -31.93 -9.31 23.95
CA ALA A 24 -31.99 -8.28 22.91
C ALA A 24 -32.19 -6.90 23.53
N ALA A 25 -31.19 -6.03 23.40
CA ALA A 25 -31.33 -4.60 23.69
C ALA A 25 -31.90 -3.90 22.44
N ALA A 26 -33.15 -3.48 22.53
CA ALA A 26 -33.84 -2.69 21.52
C ALA A 26 -33.19 -1.29 21.40
N VAL A 27 -32.75 -0.93 20.20
CA VAL A 27 -32.25 0.41 19.87
C VAL A 27 -33.41 1.21 19.27
N ARG A 28 -33.81 2.30 19.94
CA ARG A 28 -34.72 3.32 19.40
C ARG A 28 -33.97 4.27 18.45
N PRO A 29 -34.53 4.63 17.29
CA PRO A 29 -33.99 5.70 16.46
C PRO A 29 -34.57 7.07 16.89
N SER A 30 -33.71 8.06 17.13
CA SER A 30 -34.13 9.47 17.28
C SER A 30 -33.74 10.30 16.07
N LEU A 31 -34.77 10.89 15.46
CA LEU A 31 -34.74 12.08 14.61
C LEU A 31 -33.91 13.22 15.24
N LEU A 32 -33.14 13.95 14.43
CA LEU A 32 -33.46 15.35 14.11
C LEU A 32 -32.43 15.96 13.14
N ALA A 33 -33.00 16.75 12.24
CA ALA A 33 -32.36 17.50 11.18
C ALA A 33 -31.96 18.92 11.64
N GLN A 34 -31.32 19.62 10.70
CA GLN A 34 -31.06 21.07 10.62
C GLN A 34 -29.86 21.62 11.39
N GLN A 35 -28.86 22.11 10.64
CA GLN A 35 -28.60 23.55 10.60
C GLN A 35 -27.79 23.97 9.36
N ARG A 36 -27.99 25.25 9.02
CA ARG A 36 -27.78 25.94 7.76
C ARG A 36 -26.38 26.53 7.56
N THR A 37 -26.05 26.66 6.28
CA THR A 37 -25.28 27.70 5.56
C THR A 37 -24.57 28.82 6.34
N ALA A 38 -23.29 29.04 6.00
CA ALA A 38 -22.70 30.38 5.90
C ALA A 38 -21.59 30.41 4.81
N THR A 39 -21.69 31.42 3.95
CA THR A 39 -20.83 31.75 2.80
C THR A 39 -19.78 32.78 3.24
N ILE A 40 -18.51 32.64 2.84
CA ILE A 40 -17.55 33.77 2.82
C ILE A 40 -16.70 33.72 1.55
N THR A 41 -16.62 34.88 0.91
CA THR A 41 -15.97 35.25 -0.36
C THR A 41 -14.47 35.59 -0.22
N ALA A 42 -13.76 35.22 -1.30
CA ALA A 42 -12.47 35.64 -1.88
C ALA A 42 -11.62 36.79 -1.30
N ALA A 43 -10.29 36.66 -1.44
CA ALA A 43 -9.41 37.67 -2.07
C ALA A 43 -8.04 37.07 -2.50
N VAL A 44 -7.54 37.57 -3.62
CA VAL A 44 -6.34 37.17 -4.39
C VAL A 44 -5.24 38.22 -4.20
N GLY A 45 -3.97 37.82 -4.22
CA GLY A 45 -2.83 38.75 -4.35
C GLY A 45 -1.50 38.03 -4.65
N PRO A 46 -0.70 38.45 -5.66
CA PRO A 46 0.38 37.65 -6.23
C PRO A 46 1.78 38.02 -5.69
N GLY A 47 2.69 37.05 -5.68
CA GLY A 47 4.10 37.27 -5.36
C GLY A 47 4.99 36.25 -6.08
N SER A 48 5.71 36.73 -7.09
CA SER A 48 6.69 36.01 -7.90
C SER A 48 8.03 35.87 -7.17
N VAL A 49 8.60 34.65 -7.12
CA VAL A 49 10.05 34.47 -6.91
C VAL A 49 10.54 33.31 -7.75
N SER A 50 11.51 33.62 -8.61
CA SER A 50 12.33 32.70 -9.41
C SER A 50 13.44 32.14 -8.55
N PHE A 51 13.69 30.83 -8.59
CA PHE A 51 15.01 30.28 -8.30
C PHE A 51 15.30 29.03 -9.14
N SER A 52 16.35 29.16 -9.94
CA SER A 52 17.01 28.10 -10.70
C SER A 52 17.84 27.22 -9.76
N GLY A 53 17.75 25.90 -9.89
CA GLY A 53 18.60 24.97 -9.17
C GLY A 53 18.62 23.59 -9.81
N ARG A 54 19.74 23.27 -10.48
CA ARG A 54 20.10 21.95 -11.05
C ARG A 54 19.85 20.82 -10.06
N SER A 55 19.01 19.85 -10.43
CA SER A 55 18.88 18.57 -9.72
C SER A 55 19.59 17.45 -10.47
N GLY A 56 20.72 16.99 -9.94
CA GLY A 56 21.18 15.63 -10.17
C GLY A 56 20.89 14.80 -8.92
N ARG A 57 19.93 13.87 -8.97
CA ARG A 57 19.90 12.71 -8.06
C ARG A 57 18.89 11.64 -8.47
N ALA A 58 19.38 10.40 -8.41
CA ALA A 58 18.66 9.17 -8.64
C ALA A 58 17.49 9.02 -7.67
N THR A 59 16.38 8.52 -8.18
CA THR A 59 15.17 8.24 -7.43
C THR A 59 14.80 6.80 -7.68
N PHE A 60 14.59 6.06 -6.59
CA PHE A 60 13.99 4.73 -6.60
C PHE A 60 12.50 4.87 -6.93
N ALA A 61 12.22 5.21 -8.19
CA ALA A 61 11.10 4.56 -8.84
C ALA A 61 11.43 3.06 -8.86
N ALA A 62 10.42 2.20 -8.93
CA ALA A 62 10.60 0.79 -9.28
C ALA A 62 11.07 0.64 -10.75
N ASN A 63 12.12 1.36 -11.13
CA ASN A 63 13.07 1.02 -12.16
C ASN A 63 14.07 0.07 -11.51
N THR A 64 13.67 -1.18 -11.35
CA THR A 64 14.66 -2.24 -11.56
C THR A 64 15.18 -2.03 -12.97
N ALA A 65 16.37 -1.44 -13.08
CA ALA A 65 17.18 -1.61 -14.26
C ALA A 65 17.34 -3.12 -14.43
N ALA A 66 16.59 -3.71 -15.36
CA ALA A 66 17.09 -4.86 -16.07
C ALA A 66 18.40 -4.39 -16.68
N GLY A 67 19.52 -4.89 -16.15
CA GLY A 67 20.81 -4.62 -16.73
C GLY A 67 20.80 -5.14 -18.16
N ASP A 68 21.04 -4.25 -19.12
CA ASP A 68 21.48 -4.66 -20.44
C ASP A 68 22.75 -5.49 -20.24
N ALA A 69 22.70 -6.74 -20.67
CA ALA A 69 23.82 -7.66 -20.60
C ALA A 69 24.92 -7.14 -21.53
N ALA A 70 26.06 -6.72 -20.96
CA ALA A 70 27.27 -6.49 -21.73
C ALA A 70 27.79 -7.85 -22.22
N GLY A 71 27.61 -8.12 -23.51
CA GLY A 71 28.21 -9.27 -24.20
C GLY A 71 29.73 -9.13 -24.28
N ALA A 72 30.43 -10.24 -24.13
CA ALA A 72 31.87 -10.35 -24.36
C ALA A 72 32.21 -10.03 -25.84
N PRO A 73 33.41 -9.47 -26.13
CA PRO A 73 33.78 -9.08 -27.48
C PRO A 73 34.07 -10.30 -28.36
N ALA A 74 33.34 -10.41 -29.47
CA ALA A 74 33.68 -11.25 -30.63
C ALA A 74 34.42 -10.39 -31.68
N PRO A 75 35.28 -10.98 -32.53
CA PRO A 75 36.27 -10.27 -33.33
C PRO A 75 35.65 -9.37 -34.42
N GLU A 76 36.34 -8.27 -34.72
CA GLU A 76 35.93 -7.20 -35.64
C GLU A 76 35.63 -7.70 -37.07
N PRO A 77 34.43 -7.41 -37.61
CA PRO A 77 34.19 -7.36 -39.04
C PRO A 77 34.21 -5.91 -39.57
N THR A 78 34.65 -5.82 -40.81
CA THR A 78 34.94 -4.66 -41.68
C THR A 78 33.90 -3.52 -41.63
N PRO A 79 34.28 -2.23 -41.83
CA PRO A 79 33.41 -1.08 -41.58
C PRO A 79 32.19 -1.02 -42.51
N GLN A 80 30.99 -1.11 -41.93
CA GLN A 80 29.74 -0.72 -42.60
C GLN A 80 29.47 0.78 -42.42
N PRO A 81 28.84 1.44 -43.42
CA PRO A 81 28.51 2.86 -43.35
C PRO A 81 27.59 3.17 -42.16
N ALA A 82 27.90 4.27 -41.47
CA ALA A 82 27.29 4.66 -40.20
C ALA A 82 25.75 4.72 -40.29
N PRO A 83 25.01 3.96 -39.46
CA PRO A 83 23.56 4.02 -39.43
C PRO A 83 23.13 5.41 -38.90
N VAL A 84 22.20 6.03 -39.62
CA VAL A 84 21.52 7.26 -39.22
C VAL A 84 21.04 7.10 -37.77
N PRO A 85 21.38 8.03 -36.85
CA PRO A 85 21.03 7.88 -35.45
C PRO A 85 19.51 7.77 -35.29
N ALA A 86 19.04 6.57 -34.91
CA ALA A 86 17.64 6.32 -34.64
C ALA A 86 17.13 7.36 -33.63
N LYS A 87 16.06 8.08 -33.99
CA LYS A 87 15.35 8.98 -33.07
C LYS A 87 15.10 8.22 -31.77
N LYS A 88 15.75 8.65 -30.68
CA LYS A 88 15.50 8.10 -29.34
C LYS A 88 13.99 8.10 -29.10
N ALA A 89 13.43 6.91 -28.87
CA ALA A 89 12.02 6.78 -28.50
C ALA A 89 11.73 7.71 -27.31
N ALA A 90 10.68 8.51 -27.40
CA ALA A 90 10.32 9.45 -26.35
C ALA A 90 10.15 8.71 -25.01
N SER A 91 10.97 9.05 -24.01
CA SER A 91 10.90 8.39 -22.71
C SER A 91 9.66 8.86 -21.95
N LYS A 92 8.95 7.93 -21.32
CA LYS A 92 7.81 8.23 -20.44
C LYS A 92 8.20 9.25 -19.35
N PRO A 93 7.42 10.32 -19.15
CA PRO A 93 7.74 11.33 -18.13
C PRO A 93 7.64 10.77 -16.72
N ARG A 94 8.50 11.21 -15.80
CA ARG A 94 8.40 10.79 -14.41
C ARG A 94 7.17 11.40 -13.73
N LEU A 95 6.54 10.66 -12.81
CA LEU A 95 5.36 11.08 -12.04
C LEU A 95 5.73 11.30 -10.55
N PRO A 96 6.51 12.34 -10.20
CA PRO A 96 7.04 12.51 -8.84
C PRO A 96 5.94 12.67 -7.77
N GLY A 97 4.77 13.20 -8.15
CA GLY A 97 3.64 13.32 -7.21
C GLY A 97 3.15 11.97 -6.68
N LEU A 98 3.30 10.88 -7.45
CA LEU A 98 2.94 9.54 -7.00
C LEU A 98 3.92 8.99 -5.94
N ASP A 99 5.20 9.38 -6.00
CA ASP A 99 6.19 9.00 -4.99
C ASP A 99 5.82 9.62 -3.65
N SER A 100 5.50 10.93 -3.64
CA SER A 100 5.11 11.66 -2.43
C SER A 100 3.82 11.14 -1.79
N LEU A 101 2.84 10.68 -2.59
CA LEU A 101 1.62 10.07 -2.05
C LEU A 101 1.93 8.85 -1.17
N ARG A 102 2.95 8.05 -1.52
CA ARG A 102 3.35 6.89 -0.70
C ARG A 102 3.73 7.31 0.71
N PHE A 103 4.40 8.44 0.87
CA PHE A 103 4.76 8.96 2.18
C PHE A 103 3.54 9.29 3.02
N PHE A 104 2.58 10.05 2.49
CA PHE A 104 1.38 10.42 3.24
C PHE A 104 0.56 9.18 3.66
N LEU A 105 0.43 8.22 2.74
CA LEU A 105 -0.24 6.96 3.04
C LEU A 105 0.48 6.19 4.16
N ILE A 106 1.82 6.04 4.10
CA ILE A 106 2.52 5.29 5.15
C ILE A 106 2.60 6.04 6.46
N ALA A 107 2.76 7.36 6.44
CA ALA A 107 2.79 8.19 7.64
C ALA A 107 1.47 8.04 8.42
N TYR A 108 0.33 8.07 7.71
CA TYR A 108 -0.97 7.84 8.31
C TYR A 108 -1.06 6.44 8.94
N ILE A 109 -0.69 5.39 8.21
CA ILE A 109 -0.76 4.00 8.70
C ILE A 109 0.18 3.79 9.91
N ALA A 110 1.41 4.29 9.84
CA ALA A 110 2.40 4.14 10.91
C ALA A 110 1.97 4.84 12.20
N VAL A 111 1.38 6.04 12.10
CA VAL A 111 0.77 6.72 13.25
C VAL A 111 -0.44 5.94 13.75
N GLY A 112 -1.32 5.51 12.84
CA GLY A 112 -2.56 4.81 13.19
C GLY A 112 -2.36 3.51 13.96
N HIS A 113 -1.33 2.72 13.62
CA HIS A 113 -0.99 1.49 14.35
C HIS A 113 -0.62 1.73 15.83
N PHE A 114 -0.13 2.92 16.17
CA PHE A 114 0.41 3.21 17.50
C PHE A 114 -0.22 4.44 18.18
N VAL A 115 -1.29 5.04 17.61
CA VAL A 115 -1.91 6.26 18.14
C VAL A 115 -2.48 6.10 19.55
N ALA A 116 -2.85 4.88 19.96
CA ALA A 116 -3.25 4.58 21.33
C ALA A 116 -2.15 4.80 22.39
N PHE A 117 -0.90 4.90 21.93
CA PHE A 117 0.28 5.27 22.71
C PHE A 117 0.67 6.76 22.53
N ALA A 118 -0.14 7.53 21.82
CA ALA A 118 0.02 8.98 21.65
C ALA A 118 -1.10 9.76 22.34
N SER A 119 -2.32 9.23 22.32
CA SER A 119 -3.51 9.90 22.84
C SER A 119 -4.51 8.91 23.45
N LYS A 120 -5.38 9.42 24.31
CA LYS A 120 -6.58 8.74 24.81
C LYS A 120 -7.87 9.41 24.35
N ASP A 121 -7.76 10.53 23.64
CA ASP A 121 -8.92 11.25 23.11
C ASP A 121 -9.67 10.38 22.07
N PRO A 122 -10.97 10.10 22.26
CA PRO A 122 -11.71 9.21 21.36
C PRO A 122 -11.77 9.69 19.92
N PHE A 123 -11.80 11.02 19.70
CA PHE A 123 -11.84 11.57 18.35
C PHE A 123 -10.51 11.36 17.64
N ILE A 124 -9.38 11.65 18.30
CA ILE A 124 -8.03 11.40 17.76
C ILE A 124 -7.82 9.92 17.47
N LEU A 125 -8.26 9.02 18.36
CA LEU A 125 -8.19 7.59 18.11
C LEU A 125 -8.98 7.22 16.85
N LYS A 126 -10.27 7.57 16.76
CA LYS A 126 -11.08 7.33 15.55
C LYS A 126 -10.50 7.98 14.30
N LEU A 127 -9.83 9.12 14.42
CA LEU A 127 -9.26 9.84 13.29
C LEU A 127 -8.07 9.12 12.67
N PHE A 128 -7.24 8.46 13.48
CA PHE A 128 -6.00 7.83 13.02
C PHE A 128 -6.06 6.30 12.95
N THR A 129 -7.03 5.62 13.58
CA THR A 129 -7.09 4.16 13.55
C THR A 129 -7.75 3.57 12.29
N GLN A 130 -8.21 4.39 11.33
CA GLN A 130 -8.86 3.91 10.10
C GLN A 130 -7.86 3.32 9.07
N VAL A 131 -6.83 2.63 9.54
CA VAL A 131 -5.68 2.16 8.74
C VAL A 131 -6.12 1.23 7.61
N ASN A 132 -7.13 0.38 7.82
CA ASN A 132 -7.70 -0.48 6.76
C ASN A 132 -8.31 0.26 5.59
N VAL A 133 -8.80 1.47 5.81
CA VAL A 133 -9.38 2.27 4.74
C VAL A 133 -8.27 2.84 3.88
N TRP A 134 -7.20 3.30 4.53
CA TRP A 134 -6.05 3.94 3.91
C TRP A 134 -5.06 2.97 3.26
N VAL A 135 -5.10 1.68 3.60
CA VAL A 135 -4.27 0.66 2.92
C VAL A 135 -4.78 0.34 1.51
N GLY A 136 -6.07 0.51 1.21
CA GLY A 136 -6.60 0.30 -0.16
C GLY A 136 -5.94 1.18 -1.22
N PRO A 137 -5.80 2.49 -0.98
CA PRO A 137 -4.95 3.38 -1.78
C PRO A 137 -3.55 2.86 -2.12
N PHE A 138 -2.88 2.12 -1.23
CA PHE A 138 -1.56 1.53 -1.53
C PHE A 138 -1.62 0.47 -2.63
N PHE A 139 -2.64 -0.38 -2.63
CA PHE A 139 -2.81 -1.38 -3.69
C PHE A 139 -3.11 -0.72 -5.04
N VAL A 140 -4.01 0.27 -5.06
CA VAL A 140 -4.30 1.06 -6.25
C VAL A 140 -3.04 1.73 -6.79
N LEU A 141 -2.26 2.39 -5.92
CA LEU A 141 -1.02 3.07 -6.32
C LEU A 141 0.03 2.08 -6.85
N SER A 142 0.13 0.90 -6.24
CA SER A 142 1.06 -0.15 -6.67
C SER A 142 0.70 -0.66 -8.07
N GLY A 143 -0.58 -0.94 -8.32
CA GLY A 143 -1.08 -1.30 -9.63
C GLY A 143 -0.94 -0.20 -10.66
N TYR A 144 -1.15 1.06 -10.27
CA TYR A 144 -0.98 2.21 -11.15
C TYR A 144 0.46 2.32 -11.65
N VAL A 145 1.44 2.19 -10.75
CA VAL A 145 2.87 2.22 -11.11
C VAL A 145 3.28 0.98 -11.91
N ALA A 146 2.72 -0.19 -11.60
CA ALA A 146 2.94 -1.40 -12.39
C ALA A 146 2.43 -1.21 -13.83
N GLY A 147 1.20 -0.74 -14.01
CA GLY A 147 0.63 -0.41 -15.32
C GLY A 147 1.47 0.62 -16.08
N TYR A 148 1.92 1.68 -15.40
CA TYR A 148 2.72 2.75 -16.00
C TYR A 148 4.06 2.25 -16.57
N THR A 149 4.73 1.41 -15.79
CA THR A 149 6.05 0.89 -16.14
C THR A 149 5.99 -0.29 -17.12
N ALA A 150 4.88 -1.05 -17.12
CA ALA A 150 4.74 -2.30 -17.85
C ALA A 150 3.88 -2.22 -19.12
N THR A 151 3.38 -1.04 -19.51
CA THR A 151 2.55 -0.87 -20.72
C THR A 151 2.98 0.35 -21.52
N GLU A 152 2.67 0.44 -22.81
CA GLU A 152 3.22 1.48 -23.69
C GLU A 152 2.33 2.74 -23.75
N LEU A 153 2.97 3.92 -23.79
CA LEU A 153 2.28 5.21 -23.86
C LEU A 153 1.77 5.43 -25.30
N GLY A 154 0.50 5.80 -25.45
CA GLY A 154 -0.13 6.02 -26.76
C GLY A 154 -0.25 4.75 -27.61
N LYS A 155 -0.13 3.55 -27.02
CA LYS A 155 -0.24 2.27 -27.74
C LYS A 155 -1.03 1.26 -26.94
N TYR A 156 -1.81 0.42 -27.62
CA TYR A 156 -2.54 -0.71 -27.01
C TYR A 156 -1.65 -1.94 -26.90
N ALA A 157 -0.52 -1.80 -26.22
CA ALA A 157 0.48 -2.84 -26.09
C ALA A 157 1.12 -2.85 -24.69
N ALA A 158 1.43 -4.04 -24.20
CA ALA A 158 2.30 -4.19 -23.04
C ALA A 158 3.75 -3.91 -23.42
N SER A 159 4.54 -3.54 -22.42
CA SER A 159 5.98 -3.39 -22.58
C SER A 159 6.61 -4.79 -22.69
N PRO A 160 7.66 -4.99 -23.52
CA PRO A 160 8.37 -6.26 -23.61
C PRO A 160 8.89 -6.76 -22.24
N ARG A 161 9.10 -5.83 -21.30
CA ARG A 161 9.55 -6.09 -19.92
C ARG A 161 8.62 -6.98 -19.08
N VAL A 162 7.37 -7.21 -19.51
CA VAL A 162 6.48 -8.16 -18.83
C VAL A 162 6.84 -9.62 -19.12
N LYS A 163 7.74 -9.85 -20.09
CA LYS A 163 8.25 -11.16 -20.46
C LYS A 163 9.77 -11.24 -20.21
N PRO A 164 10.30 -12.43 -19.87
CA PRO A 164 9.54 -13.60 -19.42
C PRO A 164 8.88 -13.33 -18.05
N GLU A 165 7.75 -13.99 -17.78
CA GLU A 165 6.89 -13.70 -16.63
C GLU A 165 7.60 -13.89 -15.30
N ALA A 166 8.39 -14.97 -15.18
CA ALA A 166 9.20 -15.24 -14.01
C ALA A 166 10.20 -14.10 -13.73
N ALA A 167 10.84 -13.56 -14.76
CA ALA A 167 11.76 -12.44 -14.60
C ALA A 167 11.06 -11.15 -14.16
N TYR A 168 9.86 -10.89 -14.68
CA TYR A 168 9.04 -9.78 -14.20
C TYR A 168 8.73 -9.93 -12.70
N THR A 169 8.21 -11.09 -12.29
CA THR A 169 7.83 -11.34 -10.90
C THR A 169 9.04 -11.25 -9.98
N VAL A 170 10.14 -11.93 -10.30
CA VAL A 170 11.37 -11.93 -9.49
C VAL A 170 11.92 -10.51 -9.35
N ALA A 171 12.00 -9.73 -10.43
CA ALA A 171 12.46 -8.35 -10.37
C ALA A 171 11.59 -7.48 -9.43
N ARG A 172 10.26 -7.65 -9.48
CA ARG A 172 9.34 -6.92 -8.59
C ARG A 172 9.49 -7.31 -7.13
N VAL A 173 9.59 -8.61 -6.84
CA VAL A 173 9.77 -9.14 -5.48
C VAL A 173 11.13 -8.71 -4.90
N ALA A 174 12.19 -8.80 -5.70
CA ALA A 174 13.53 -8.36 -5.32
C ALA A 174 13.62 -6.86 -5.00
N GLY A 175 12.67 -6.06 -5.48
CA GLY A 175 12.58 -4.63 -5.15
C GLY A 175 12.25 -4.33 -3.68
N TYR A 176 11.65 -5.28 -2.95
CA TYR A 176 11.30 -5.09 -1.53
C TYR A 176 11.81 -6.20 -0.60
N TYR A 177 11.99 -7.41 -1.12
CA TYR A 177 12.33 -8.58 -0.30
C TYR A 177 13.65 -8.47 0.47
N PRO A 178 14.75 -7.90 -0.07
CA PRO A 178 16.01 -7.78 0.67
C PRO A 178 15.86 -6.98 1.97
N LEU A 179 15.11 -5.87 1.93
CA LEU A 179 14.85 -5.08 3.14
C LEU A 179 13.91 -5.82 4.09
N PHE A 180 12.88 -6.46 3.56
CA PHE A 180 12.00 -7.30 4.36
C PHE A 180 12.80 -8.35 5.17
N ILE A 181 13.70 -9.08 4.51
CA ILE A 181 14.57 -10.06 5.16
C ILE A 181 15.53 -9.42 6.17
N LEU A 182 16.12 -8.26 5.85
CA LEU A 182 16.95 -7.54 6.81
C LEU A 182 16.18 -7.25 8.12
N VAL A 183 14.94 -6.75 8.02
CA VAL A 183 14.12 -6.48 9.21
C VAL A 183 13.75 -7.78 9.94
N GLN A 184 13.47 -8.86 9.21
CA GLN A 184 13.23 -10.17 9.82
C GLN A 184 14.47 -10.71 10.55
N ILE A 185 15.69 -10.44 10.06
CA ILE A 185 16.92 -10.83 10.75
C ILE A 185 17.12 -9.97 12.00
N LEU A 186 16.98 -8.64 11.88
CA LEU A 186 17.20 -7.70 12.98
C LEU A 186 16.21 -7.89 14.14
N PHE A 187 14.96 -8.18 13.84
CA PHE A 187 13.87 -8.27 14.83
C PHE A 187 13.29 -9.68 14.99
N GLY A 188 13.81 -10.67 14.27
CA GLY A 188 13.28 -12.05 14.27
C GLY A 188 13.30 -12.70 15.63
N ALA A 189 14.37 -12.52 16.40
CA ALA A 189 14.44 -13.05 17.77
C ALA A 189 13.36 -12.43 18.69
N MET A 190 13.10 -11.12 18.53
CA MET A 190 12.04 -10.43 19.27
C MET A 190 10.66 -10.97 18.87
N PHE A 191 10.41 -11.18 17.57
CA PHE A 191 9.16 -11.75 17.09
C PHE A 191 8.97 -13.18 17.59
N ALA A 192 9.97 -14.05 17.43
CA ALA A 192 9.93 -15.43 17.87
C ALA A 192 9.74 -15.55 19.38
N PHE A 193 10.43 -14.73 20.18
CA PHE A 193 10.24 -14.71 21.64
C PHE A 193 8.81 -14.37 22.02
N ALA A 194 8.26 -13.28 21.46
CA ALA A 194 6.90 -12.87 21.77
C ALA A 194 5.87 -13.90 21.31
N ASP A 195 6.03 -14.45 20.11
CA ASP A 195 5.12 -15.42 19.53
C ASP A 195 5.13 -16.75 20.29
N ASN A 196 6.32 -17.23 20.66
CA ASN A 196 6.49 -18.47 21.44
C ASN A 196 5.83 -18.35 22.82
N ALA A 197 5.89 -17.18 23.44
CA ALA A 197 5.26 -16.94 24.73
C ALA A 197 3.72 -17.06 24.68
N TYR A 198 3.08 -16.77 23.54
CA TYR A 198 1.63 -16.82 23.39
C TYR A 198 1.12 -18.09 22.70
N ASN A 199 1.88 -18.64 21.75
CA ASN A 199 1.42 -19.70 20.85
C ASN A 199 2.26 -20.98 20.92
N GLY A 200 3.41 -20.96 21.62
CA GLY A 200 4.34 -22.07 21.72
C GLY A 200 5.28 -22.24 20.50
N PRO A 201 6.24 -23.17 20.58
CA PRO A 201 7.38 -23.20 19.67
C PRO A 201 7.03 -23.69 18.28
N ILE A 202 6.11 -24.66 18.16
CA ILE A 202 5.68 -25.21 16.86
C ILE A 202 4.92 -24.15 16.06
N ALA A 203 3.97 -23.45 16.69
CA ALA A 203 3.24 -22.36 16.04
C ALA A 203 4.19 -21.22 15.65
N THR A 204 5.18 -20.91 16.50
CA THR A 204 6.18 -19.88 16.21
C THR A 204 7.04 -20.22 14.99
N LEU A 205 7.47 -21.48 14.87
CA LEU A 205 8.18 -21.96 13.70
C LEU A 205 7.32 -21.82 12.44
N ALA A 206 6.07 -22.27 12.49
CA ALA A 206 5.14 -22.15 11.37
C ALA A 206 4.87 -20.68 10.98
N HIS A 207 4.68 -19.80 11.97
CA HIS A 207 4.50 -18.37 11.76
C HIS A 207 5.76 -17.72 11.15
N GLY A 208 6.94 -18.15 11.57
CA GLY A 208 8.21 -17.71 11.00
C GLY A 208 8.35 -18.10 9.53
N LEU A 209 8.00 -19.34 9.19
CA LEU A 209 8.00 -19.82 7.80
C LEU A 209 6.97 -19.06 6.95
N MET A 210 5.75 -18.87 7.44
CA MET A 210 4.73 -18.10 6.72
C MET A 210 5.14 -16.64 6.51
N SER A 211 5.75 -16.01 7.52
CA SER A 211 6.27 -14.65 7.41
C SER A 211 7.39 -14.58 6.37
N ALA A 212 8.41 -15.45 6.50
CA ALA A 212 9.57 -15.46 5.62
C ALA A 212 9.17 -15.69 4.16
N THR A 213 8.22 -16.59 3.90
CA THR A 213 7.73 -16.88 2.54
C THR A 213 6.69 -15.89 2.02
N LEU A 214 6.29 -14.90 2.83
CA LEU A 214 5.22 -13.96 2.52
C LEU A 214 3.90 -14.67 2.13
N THR A 215 3.55 -15.76 2.83
CA THR A 215 2.31 -16.53 2.59
C THR A 215 1.21 -16.27 3.62
N GLN A 216 1.52 -15.54 4.68
CA GLN A 216 0.66 -15.36 5.84
C GLN A 216 -0.71 -14.72 5.53
N ALA A 217 -0.81 -13.85 4.52
CA ALA A 217 -2.08 -13.19 4.19
C ALA A 217 -3.13 -14.14 3.60
N TRP A 218 -2.72 -15.31 3.09
CA TRP A 218 -3.64 -16.37 2.65
C TRP A 218 -4.38 -17.03 3.81
N PHE A 219 -3.85 -16.92 5.03
CA PHE A 219 -4.44 -17.47 6.23
C PHE A 219 -4.97 -16.32 7.09
N PRO A 220 -6.27 -15.96 7.01
CA PRO A 220 -6.77 -14.71 7.58
C PRO A 220 -6.58 -14.58 9.10
N ALA A 221 -6.52 -15.70 9.83
CA ALA A 221 -6.22 -15.72 11.25
C ALA A 221 -4.75 -15.40 11.59
N HIS A 222 -3.85 -15.50 10.60
CA HIS A 222 -2.41 -15.37 10.75
C HIS A 222 -1.82 -14.25 9.88
N ALA A 223 -2.64 -13.42 9.23
CA ALA A 223 -2.14 -12.38 8.33
C ALA A 223 -1.15 -11.42 9.00
N GLU A 224 -1.38 -11.06 10.27
CA GLU A 224 -0.59 -10.06 11.00
C GLU A 224 0.56 -10.65 11.85
N ILE A 225 0.98 -11.89 11.59
CA ILE A 225 2.07 -12.52 12.35
C ILE A 225 3.39 -11.76 12.23
N TRP A 226 4.15 -11.77 13.34
CA TRP A 226 5.49 -11.17 13.51
C TRP A 226 5.54 -9.67 13.24
N ASN A 227 5.49 -9.24 11.98
CA ASN A 227 5.46 -7.85 11.57
C ASN A 227 4.14 -7.55 10.85
N ALA A 228 3.11 -7.16 11.61
CA ALA A 228 1.74 -7.02 11.12
C ALA A 228 1.60 -6.34 9.75
N PRO A 229 2.20 -5.16 9.46
CA PRO A 229 2.12 -4.51 8.14
C PRO A 229 2.51 -5.41 6.95
N THR A 230 3.38 -6.40 7.14
CA THR A 230 3.93 -7.23 6.05
C THR A 230 2.91 -8.15 5.37
N TRP A 231 1.70 -8.30 5.91
CA TRP A 231 0.60 -8.93 5.17
C TRP A 231 0.35 -8.24 3.81
N PHE A 232 0.58 -6.93 3.73
CA PHE A 232 0.47 -6.20 2.47
C PHE A 232 1.53 -6.67 1.47
N LEU A 233 2.75 -7.01 1.91
CA LEU A 233 3.77 -7.58 1.03
C LEU A 233 3.36 -8.97 0.55
N SER A 234 2.78 -9.80 1.41
CA SER A 234 2.20 -11.09 1.03
C SER A 234 1.16 -10.96 -0.08
N ALA A 235 0.20 -10.05 0.09
CA ALA A 235 -0.80 -9.76 -0.94
C ALA A 235 -0.19 -9.16 -2.21
N LEU A 236 0.79 -8.26 -2.09
CA LEU A 236 1.46 -7.64 -3.21
C LEU A 236 2.32 -8.65 -4.00
N THR A 237 3.01 -9.58 -3.32
CA THR A 237 3.76 -10.67 -3.95
C THR A 237 2.87 -11.48 -4.86
N PHE A 238 1.68 -11.88 -4.38
CA PHE A 238 0.71 -12.57 -5.22
C PHE A 238 0.28 -11.73 -6.43
N ALA A 239 -0.01 -10.45 -6.24
CA ALA A 239 -0.33 -9.57 -7.37
C ALA A 239 0.81 -9.49 -8.40
N MET A 240 2.08 -9.47 -7.96
CA MET A 240 3.25 -9.47 -8.87
C MET A 240 3.44 -10.78 -9.63
N VAL A 241 2.91 -11.91 -9.12
CA VAL A 241 2.84 -13.18 -9.84
C VAL A 241 1.76 -13.11 -10.92
N VAL A 242 0.59 -12.53 -10.61
CA VAL A 242 -0.55 -12.48 -11.56
C VAL A 242 -0.34 -11.46 -12.68
N LEU A 243 0.24 -10.30 -12.36
CA LEU A 243 0.40 -9.18 -13.28
C LEU A 243 1.01 -9.52 -14.66
N PRO A 244 2.13 -10.24 -14.80
CA PRO A 244 2.71 -10.51 -16.12
C PRO A 244 1.80 -11.34 -17.05
N HIS A 245 0.83 -12.07 -16.50
CA HIS A 245 -0.15 -12.83 -17.28
C HIS A 245 -1.35 -11.97 -17.73
N VAL A 246 -1.80 -11.05 -16.89
CA VAL A 246 -3.01 -10.23 -17.17
C VAL A 246 -2.68 -8.88 -17.83
N LEU A 247 -1.48 -8.34 -17.62
CA LEU A 247 -1.07 -7.05 -18.17
C LEU A 247 -1.12 -7.00 -19.70
N PRO A 248 -0.68 -8.02 -20.46
CA PRO A 248 -0.82 -8.03 -21.92
C PRO A 248 -2.27 -7.85 -22.39
N ALA A 249 -3.21 -8.59 -21.76
CA ALA A 249 -4.63 -8.49 -22.08
C ALA A 249 -5.18 -7.09 -21.74
N ILE A 250 -4.89 -6.58 -20.54
CA ILE A 250 -5.35 -5.25 -20.12
C ILE A 250 -4.74 -4.14 -21.01
N ALA A 251 -3.47 -4.28 -21.41
CA ALA A 251 -2.80 -3.28 -22.23
C ALA A 251 -3.40 -3.15 -23.64
N GLY A 252 -3.95 -4.26 -24.17
CA GLY A 252 -4.66 -4.31 -25.45
C GLY A 252 -6.12 -3.82 -25.38
N MET A 253 -6.68 -3.62 -24.19
CA MET A 253 -8.07 -3.16 -24.05
C MET A 253 -8.25 -1.70 -24.49
N ARG A 254 -9.33 -1.45 -25.24
CA ARG A 254 -9.79 -0.09 -25.58
C ARG A 254 -10.33 0.64 -24.34
N ARG A 255 -10.53 1.96 -24.46
CA ARG A 255 -11.03 2.80 -23.36
C ARG A 255 -12.33 2.26 -22.74
N LYS A 256 -13.30 1.84 -23.57
CA LYS A 256 -14.55 1.21 -23.11
C LYS A 256 -14.30 -0.07 -22.31
N GLY A 257 -13.39 -0.93 -22.79
CA GLY A 257 -13.02 -2.17 -22.12
C GLY A 257 -12.32 -1.91 -20.78
N LEU A 258 -11.44 -0.92 -20.71
CA LEU A 258 -10.77 -0.51 -19.47
C LEU A 258 -11.77 0.07 -18.44
N SER A 259 -12.73 0.89 -18.88
CA SER A 259 -13.79 1.40 -18.01
C SER A 259 -14.71 0.29 -17.51
N LEU A 260 -15.08 -0.65 -18.37
CA LEU A 260 -15.85 -1.83 -17.97
C LEU A 260 -15.07 -2.69 -16.97
N LEU A 261 -13.79 -2.96 -17.23
CA LEU A 261 -12.91 -3.70 -16.31
C LEU A 261 -12.85 -3.01 -14.95
N LEU A 262 -12.65 -1.69 -14.90
CA LEU A 262 -12.64 -0.94 -13.65
C LEU A 262 -13.97 -1.12 -12.90
N GLY A 263 -15.10 -1.00 -13.58
CA GLY A 263 -16.42 -1.25 -13.00
C GLY A 263 -16.59 -2.67 -12.46
N VAL A 264 -16.23 -3.69 -13.24
CA VAL A 264 -16.32 -5.12 -12.84
C VAL A 264 -15.45 -5.41 -11.62
N LEU A 265 -14.21 -4.91 -11.59
CA LEU A 265 -13.32 -5.07 -10.46
C LEU A 265 -13.90 -4.40 -9.20
N THR A 266 -14.42 -3.18 -9.33
CA THR A 266 -15.06 -2.46 -8.22
C THR A 266 -16.27 -3.22 -7.70
N LEU A 267 -17.18 -3.67 -8.59
CA LEU A 267 -18.37 -4.43 -8.21
C LEU A 267 -18.02 -5.76 -7.53
N THR A 268 -17.02 -6.47 -8.05
CA THR A 268 -16.56 -7.74 -7.45
C THR A 268 -15.98 -7.52 -6.05
N SER A 269 -15.16 -6.48 -5.89
CA SER A 269 -14.59 -6.10 -4.60
C SER A 269 -15.65 -5.62 -3.60
N LEU A 270 -16.68 -4.92 -4.08
CA LEU A 270 -17.78 -4.41 -3.28
C LEU A 270 -18.74 -5.51 -2.85
N ALA A 271 -19.06 -6.47 -3.73
CA ALA A 271 -20.03 -7.53 -3.49
C ALA A 271 -19.70 -8.33 -2.21
N ALA A 272 -18.46 -8.78 -2.05
CA ALA A 272 -18.04 -9.52 -0.85
C ALA A 272 -18.13 -8.67 0.44
N LYS A 273 -17.87 -7.37 0.34
CA LYS A 273 -17.92 -6.44 1.48
C LYS A 273 -19.36 -6.09 1.87
N VAL A 274 -20.24 -5.96 0.88
CA VAL A 274 -21.69 -5.81 1.09
C VAL A 274 -22.25 -7.09 1.71
N ALA A 275 -21.91 -8.26 1.18
CA ALA A 275 -22.33 -9.55 1.75
C ALA A 275 -21.93 -9.66 3.22
N TYR A 276 -20.66 -9.43 3.57
CA TYR A 276 -20.21 -9.39 4.97
C TYR A 276 -21.02 -8.42 5.83
N SER A 277 -21.26 -7.20 5.34
CA SER A 277 -21.95 -6.15 6.08
C SER A 277 -23.44 -6.45 6.30
N TYR A 278 -24.08 -7.01 5.27
CA TYR A 278 -25.49 -7.36 5.25
C TYR A 278 -25.76 -8.61 6.10
N ASP A 279 -25.05 -9.70 5.83
CA ASP A 279 -25.27 -11.00 6.48
C ASP A 279 -25.03 -10.94 7.99
N LEU A 280 -24.06 -10.13 8.42
CA LEU A 280 -23.69 -9.98 9.83
C LEU A 280 -24.28 -8.72 10.48
N ASN A 281 -25.12 -7.97 9.75
CA ASN A 281 -25.72 -6.71 10.17
C ASN A 281 -24.71 -5.73 10.80
N CYS A 282 -23.54 -5.58 10.16
CA CYS A 282 -22.40 -4.88 10.75
C CYS A 282 -21.95 -3.67 9.93
N TRP A 283 -22.77 -2.62 9.93
CA TRP A 283 -22.60 -1.44 9.09
C TRP A 283 -21.67 -0.37 9.66
N GLY A 284 -21.37 -0.38 10.97
CA GLY A 284 -20.64 0.69 11.66
C GLY A 284 -19.28 0.29 12.26
N ILE A 285 -18.73 -0.87 11.89
CA ILE A 285 -17.44 -1.35 12.44
C ILE A 285 -16.29 -0.44 12.00
N MET A 286 -15.53 0.05 12.98
CA MET A 286 -14.30 0.82 12.77
C MET A 286 -13.13 0.11 13.46
N GLU A 287 -12.15 -0.27 12.65
CA GLU A 287 -10.90 -0.85 13.10
C GLU A 287 -10.17 0.08 14.09
N GLY A 288 -9.54 -0.54 15.09
CA GLY A 288 -8.82 0.13 16.17
C GLY A 288 -9.71 0.77 17.23
N MET A 289 -11.01 0.88 16.98
CA MET A 289 -12.02 1.23 17.98
C MET A 289 -12.85 0.02 18.41
N CYS A 290 -13.15 -0.89 17.48
CA CYS A 290 -13.80 -2.15 17.78
C CYS A 290 -12.79 -3.16 18.33
N SER A 291 -13.11 -3.79 19.47
CA SER A 291 -12.31 -4.90 19.98
C SER A 291 -12.46 -6.13 19.07
N ALA A 292 -11.47 -7.03 19.04
CA ALA A 292 -11.55 -8.27 18.26
C ALA A 292 -12.81 -9.11 18.58
N ARG A 293 -13.28 -9.07 19.84
CA ARG A 293 -14.51 -9.78 20.28
C ARG A 293 -15.80 -9.11 19.81
N SER A 294 -15.73 -7.85 19.39
CA SER A 294 -16.87 -7.08 18.89
C SER A 294 -17.15 -7.35 17.41
N HIS A 295 -16.25 -8.05 16.69
CA HIS A 295 -16.49 -8.49 15.33
C HIS A 295 -17.45 -9.69 15.31
N PRO A 296 -18.60 -9.63 14.61
CA PRO A 296 -19.52 -10.75 14.53
C PRO A 296 -18.87 -12.01 13.95
N ASN A 297 -17.97 -11.82 12.98
CA ASN A 297 -17.13 -12.89 12.44
C ASN A 297 -15.76 -12.34 12.06
N LEU A 298 -14.79 -12.48 12.97
CA LEU A 298 -13.42 -11.98 12.77
C LEU A 298 -12.71 -12.67 11.60
N LEU A 299 -12.98 -13.96 11.37
CA LEU A 299 -12.37 -14.70 10.26
C LEU A 299 -12.82 -14.12 8.91
N PHE A 300 -14.13 -13.92 8.74
CA PHE A 300 -14.67 -13.38 7.49
C PHE A 300 -14.25 -11.91 7.29
N TRP A 301 -14.19 -11.13 8.37
CA TRP A 301 -13.59 -9.79 8.35
C TRP A 301 -12.15 -9.81 7.83
N ASN A 302 -11.33 -10.73 8.33
CA ASN A 302 -9.94 -10.85 7.91
C ASN A 302 -9.81 -11.34 6.45
N ILE A 303 -10.75 -12.17 5.96
CA ILE A 303 -10.78 -12.58 4.53
C ILE A 303 -10.93 -11.35 3.63
N ILE A 304 -11.94 -10.51 3.87
CA ILE A 304 -12.21 -9.34 3.02
C ILE A 304 -11.14 -8.24 3.15
N ARG A 305 -10.39 -8.26 4.26
CA ARG A 305 -9.35 -7.28 4.60
C ARG A 305 -7.98 -7.65 4.03
N PHE A 306 -7.54 -8.89 4.24
CA PHE A 306 -6.16 -9.33 4.01
C PHE A 306 -5.97 -10.25 2.83
N ASN A 307 -7.01 -10.98 2.42
CA ASN A 307 -6.81 -12.05 1.46
C ASN A 307 -6.22 -11.49 0.15
N PRO A 308 -5.12 -12.07 -0.36
CA PRO A 308 -4.43 -11.58 -1.55
C PRO A 308 -5.34 -11.40 -2.76
N PHE A 309 -6.39 -12.20 -2.91
CA PHE A 309 -7.35 -12.06 -4.00
C PHE A 309 -8.05 -10.69 -4.02
N TYR A 310 -8.62 -10.24 -2.89
CA TYR A 310 -9.33 -8.96 -2.85
C TYR A 310 -8.40 -7.76 -3.02
N CYS A 311 -7.17 -7.89 -2.52
CA CYS A 311 -6.13 -6.89 -2.68
C CYS A 311 -5.65 -6.80 -4.15
N MET A 312 -5.53 -7.94 -4.83
CA MET A 312 -5.23 -8.00 -6.27
C MET A 312 -6.29 -7.25 -7.09
N LEU A 313 -7.58 -7.31 -6.74
CA LEU A 313 -8.60 -6.54 -7.45
C LEU A 313 -8.30 -5.04 -7.43
N GLU A 314 -7.88 -4.49 -6.28
CA GLU A 314 -7.52 -3.07 -6.16
C GLU A 314 -6.22 -2.71 -6.90
N VAL A 315 -5.25 -3.64 -6.95
CA VAL A 315 -4.07 -3.50 -7.83
C VAL A 315 -4.51 -3.41 -9.29
N LEU A 316 -5.41 -4.29 -9.75
CA LEU A 316 -5.90 -4.27 -11.12
C LEU A 316 -6.72 -3.01 -11.43
N MET A 317 -7.47 -2.46 -10.46
CA MET A 317 -8.13 -1.15 -10.62
C MET A 317 -7.10 -0.04 -10.90
N GLY A 318 -5.97 -0.05 -10.19
CA GLY A 318 -4.85 0.86 -10.43
C GLY A 318 -4.27 0.71 -11.84
N VAL A 319 -4.06 -0.52 -12.31
CA VAL A 319 -3.59 -0.80 -13.67
C VAL A 319 -4.56 -0.25 -14.71
N ALA A 320 -5.85 -0.57 -14.58
CA ALA A 320 -6.89 -0.11 -15.51
C ALA A 320 -6.99 1.42 -15.55
N ALA A 321 -6.96 2.07 -14.39
CA ALA A 321 -6.98 3.53 -14.28
C ALA A 321 -5.73 4.19 -14.89
N CYS A 322 -4.56 3.58 -14.73
CA CYS A 322 -3.34 4.04 -15.39
C CYS A 322 -3.47 3.96 -16.91
N ARG A 323 -3.95 2.81 -17.41
CA ARG A 323 -4.14 2.60 -18.84
C ARG A 323 -5.12 3.58 -19.47
N LEU A 324 -6.22 3.89 -18.79
CA LEU A 324 -7.17 4.91 -19.26
C LEU A 324 -6.51 6.26 -19.56
N VAL A 325 -5.48 6.65 -18.80
CA VAL A 325 -4.70 7.86 -19.06
C VAL A 325 -3.65 7.62 -20.15
N MET A 326 -2.98 6.47 -20.16
CA MET A 326 -1.89 6.20 -21.11
C MET A 326 -2.34 6.07 -22.58
N VAL A 327 -3.62 5.79 -22.85
CA VAL A 327 -4.17 5.71 -24.22
C VAL A 327 -5.11 6.88 -24.55
N GLU A 328 -5.16 7.92 -23.72
CA GLU A 328 -6.12 9.01 -23.92
C GLU A 328 -5.80 9.92 -25.11
N THR A 329 -4.58 9.84 -25.64
CA THR A 329 -4.10 10.63 -26.78
C THR A 329 -4.20 9.90 -28.11
N VAL A 330 -4.80 8.71 -28.14
CA VAL A 330 -4.97 7.90 -29.37
C VAL A 330 -6.40 7.43 -29.55
N ASP A 331 -6.80 7.21 -30.79
CA ASP A 331 -8.11 6.64 -31.15
C ASP A 331 -8.14 5.12 -30.94
N ASP A 332 -9.25 4.48 -31.36
CA ASP A 332 -9.40 3.02 -31.29
C ASP A 332 -8.54 2.27 -32.33
N GLU A 333 -7.86 2.96 -33.24
CA GLU A 333 -6.86 2.37 -34.15
C GLU A 333 -5.43 2.57 -33.63
N GLY A 334 -5.26 3.35 -32.54
CA GLY A 334 -3.95 3.72 -32.01
C GLY A 334 -3.30 4.90 -32.73
N LYS A 335 -4.05 5.62 -33.57
CA LYS A 335 -3.58 6.85 -34.24
C LYS A 335 -3.70 8.04 -33.28
N PRO A 336 -2.76 9.00 -33.30
CA PRO A 336 -2.84 10.19 -32.47
C PRO A 336 -4.15 10.96 -32.71
N LEU A 337 -4.81 11.37 -31.62
CA LEU A 337 -5.97 12.24 -31.69
C LEU A 337 -5.52 13.66 -32.10
N SER A 338 -6.32 14.31 -32.95
CA SER A 338 -6.13 15.71 -33.34
C SER A 338 -6.49 16.69 -32.21
N THR A 339 -7.33 16.25 -31.26
CA THR A 339 -7.76 17.04 -30.12
C THR A 339 -6.98 16.66 -28.87
N PRO A 340 -6.51 17.65 -28.08
CA PRO A 340 -5.85 17.36 -26.82
C PRO A 340 -6.82 16.72 -25.83
N PRO A 341 -6.33 15.91 -24.88
CA PRO A 341 -7.17 15.36 -23.82
C PRO A 341 -7.84 16.46 -23.00
N ALA A 342 -9.01 16.15 -22.44
CA ALA A 342 -9.73 17.05 -21.56
C ALA A 342 -8.85 17.52 -20.37
N PRO A 343 -9.11 18.71 -19.81
CA PRO A 343 -8.40 19.20 -18.64
C PRO A 343 -8.45 18.19 -17.48
N ALA A 344 -7.33 18.00 -16.80
CA ALA A 344 -7.20 17.02 -15.71
C ALA A 344 -8.15 17.27 -14.53
N GLY A 345 -8.59 18.52 -14.33
CA GLY A 345 -9.26 18.96 -13.11
C GLY A 345 -8.32 19.00 -11.89
N SER A 346 -8.82 19.52 -10.77
CA SER A 346 -8.02 19.69 -9.55
C SER A 346 -7.76 18.34 -8.86
N ALA A 347 -6.49 18.00 -8.66
CA ALA A 347 -6.08 16.88 -7.80
C ALA A 347 -6.28 17.17 -6.30
N LEU A 348 -6.38 18.45 -5.90
CA LEU A 348 -6.61 18.82 -4.50
C LEU A 348 -7.98 18.37 -4.00
N MET A 349 -9.02 18.47 -4.85
CA MET A 349 -10.39 18.12 -4.45
C MET A 349 -10.56 16.67 -3.99
N PRO A 350 -10.13 15.63 -4.74
CA PRO A 350 -10.22 14.26 -4.24
C PRO A 350 -9.33 14.04 -3.01
N ALA A 351 -8.18 14.72 -2.87
CA ALA A 351 -7.36 14.65 -1.66
C ALA A 351 -8.10 15.20 -0.43
N LEU A 352 -8.71 16.39 -0.55
CA LEU A 352 -9.54 16.97 0.51
C LEU A 352 -10.77 16.12 0.82
N ALA A 353 -11.38 15.49 -0.18
CA ALA A 353 -12.50 14.58 0.03
C ALA A 353 -12.10 13.35 0.86
N LEU A 354 -10.93 12.74 0.60
CA LEU A 354 -10.41 11.62 1.40
C LEU A 354 -10.20 12.02 2.87
N LEU A 355 -9.60 13.21 3.10
CA LEU A 355 -9.42 13.75 4.45
C LEU A 355 -10.77 14.07 5.12
N GLY A 356 -11.69 14.68 4.38
CA GLY A 356 -13.04 15.01 4.84
C GLY A 356 -13.84 13.77 5.25
N ILE A 357 -13.77 12.68 4.47
CA ILE A 357 -14.40 11.40 4.82
C ILE A 357 -13.78 10.84 6.10
N THR A 358 -12.45 10.87 6.23
CA THR A 358 -11.76 10.40 7.46
C THR A 358 -12.26 11.17 8.69
N ALA A 359 -12.32 12.50 8.60
CA ALA A 359 -12.79 13.37 9.67
C ALA A 359 -14.28 13.18 9.97
N ALA A 360 -15.12 13.07 8.94
CA ALA A 360 -16.56 12.82 9.09
C ALA A 360 -16.85 11.48 9.78
N ARG A 361 -16.07 10.43 9.47
CA ARG A 361 -16.16 9.14 10.17
C ARG A 361 -15.71 9.26 11.62
N ALA A 362 -14.61 9.98 11.88
CA ALA A 362 -14.13 10.21 13.24
C ALA A 362 -15.14 10.99 14.11
N ALA A 363 -15.81 11.97 13.51
CA ALA A 363 -16.88 12.75 14.12
C ALA A 363 -18.20 11.97 14.27
N GLY A 364 -18.33 10.80 13.65
CA GLY A 364 -19.56 9.99 13.66
C GLY A 364 -20.64 10.48 12.67
N TRP A 365 -20.33 11.42 11.78
CA TRP A 365 -21.25 11.89 10.74
C TRP A 365 -21.39 10.90 9.58
N LEU A 366 -20.40 10.01 9.40
CA LEU A 366 -20.45 8.92 8.43
C LEU A 366 -20.30 7.58 9.14
N THR A 367 -21.39 6.84 9.23
CA THR A 367 -21.50 5.55 9.94
C THR A 367 -21.41 4.35 9.00
N LEU A 368 -20.38 4.35 8.16
CA LEU A 368 -20.07 3.25 7.25
C LEU A 368 -18.87 2.47 7.79
N ASN A 369 -18.86 1.14 7.67
CA ASN A 369 -17.75 0.30 8.14
C ASN A 369 -16.51 0.46 7.24
N ASP A 370 -15.35 -0.02 7.70
CA ASP A 370 -14.10 0.17 6.94
C ASP A 370 -14.10 -0.44 5.53
N PRO A 371 -14.55 -1.69 5.30
CA PRO A 371 -14.55 -2.30 3.98
C PRO A 371 -15.41 -1.50 3.00
N LEU A 372 -16.64 -1.14 3.41
CA LEU A 372 -17.52 -0.36 2.55
C LEU A 372 -16.97 1.05 2.32
N THR A 373 -16.43 1.71 3.34
CA THR A 373 -15.78 3.02 3.18
C THR A 373 -14.61 2.93 2.19
N ARG A 374 -13.78 1.89 2.31
CA ARG A 374 -12.66 1.61 1.41
C ARG A 374 -13.15 1.45 -0.03
N ALA A 375 -14.11 0.57 -0.26
CA ALA A 375 -14.54 0.19 -1.60
C ALA A 375 -15.44 1.24 -2.29
N LEU A 376 -16.37 1.87 -1.56
CA LEU A 376 -17.33 2.83 -2.13
C LEU A 376 -16.75 4.23 -2.28
N LEU A 377 -15.89 4.66 -1.35
CA LEU A 377 -15.48 6.06 -1.25
C LEU A 377 -13.99 6.22 -1.52
N PHE A 378 -13.15 5.54 -0.74
CA PHE A 378 -11.71 5.79 -0.73
C PHE A 378 -10.99 5.32 -1.98
N VAL A 379 -11.17 4.06 -2.38
CA VAL A 379 -10.53 3.52 -3.59
C VAL A 379 -10.94 4.29 -4.84
N PRO A 380 -12.23 4.60 -5.09
CA PRO A 380 -12.63 5.43 -6.22
C PRO A 380 -12.05 6.86 -6.17
N LEU A 381 -12.12 7.55 -5.03
CA LEU A 381 -11.60 8.91 -4.90
C LEU A 381 -10.07 8.95 -5.02
N PHE A 382 -9.37 7.96 -4.47
CA PHE A 382 -7.93 7.86 -4.61
C PHE A 382 -7.51 7.50 -6.04
N THR A 383 -8.27 6.65 -6.73
CA THR A 383 -8.07 6.37 -8.16
C THR A 383 -8.21 7.65 -8.99
N LEU A 384 -9.23 8.47 -8.69
CA LEU A 384 -9.40 9.78 -9.31
C LEU A 384 -8.22 10.70 -9.00
N LEU A 385 -7.75 10.74 -7.75
CA LEU A 385 -6.58 11.52 -7.34
C LEU A 385 -5.33 11.18 -8.17
N VAL A 386 -4.98 9.90 -8.30
CA VAL A 386 -3.78 9.49 -9.06
C VAL A 386 -3.91 9.75 -10.55
N VAL A 387 -5.12 9.57 -11.13
CA VAL A 387 -5.43 9.93 -12.52
C VAL A 387 -5.24 11.44 -12.74
N ARG A 388 -5.75 12.27 -11.84
CA ARG A 388 -5.61 13.74 -11.93
C ARG A 388 -4.16 14.18 -11.75
N ILE A 389 -3.40 13.57 -10.85
CA ILE A 389 -1.97 13.84 -10.71
C ILE A 389 -1.24 13.51 -12.01
N HIS A 390 -1.46 12.31 -12.57
CA HIS A 390 -0.81 11.89 -13.81
C HIS A 390 -1.11 12.88 -14.94
N ARG A 391 -2.38 13.20 -15.22
CA ARG A 391 -2.76 14.17 -16.25
C ARG A 391 -2.20 15.56 -16.02
N ASN A 392 -2.28 16.07 -14.79
CA ASN A 392 -1.71 17.38 -14.44
C ASN A 392 -0.19 17.41 -14.66
N THR A 393 0.51 16.30 -14.41
CA THR A 393 1.95 16.20 -14.71
C THR A 393 2.21 16.29 -16.21
N LEU A 394 1.43 15.60 -17.04
CA LEU A 394 1.56 15.65 -18.50
C LEU A 394 1.24 17.04 -19.08
N GLN A 395 0.31 17.77 -18.45
CA GLN A 395 -0.13 19.12 -18.87
C GLN A 395 0.73 20.26 -18.28
N GLY A 396 1.83 19.95 -17.60
CA GLY A 396 2.65 20.92 -16.89
C GLY A 396 2.12 21.18 -15.47
N ALA A 397 2.65 20.42 -14.51
CA ALA A 397 2.16 20.40 -13.12
C ALA A 397 2.11 21.81 -12.49
N LYS A 398 0.97 22.14 -11.89
CA LYS A 398 0.74 23.38 -11.12
C LYS A 398 0.06 23.07 -9.78
N GLY A 399 0.08 24.04 -8.87
CA GLY A 399 -0.62 23.97 -7.58
C GLY A 399 -0.27 22.71 -6.77
N PHE A 400 -1.29 21.98 -6.32
CA PHE A 400 -1.13 20.78 -5.50
C PHE A 400 -0.26 19.69 -6.15
N THR A 401 -0.37 19.48 -7.46
CA THR A 401 0.45 18.48 -8.17
C THR A 401 1.93 18.89 -8.20
N ALA A 402 2.22 20.19 -8.39
CA ALA A 402 3.59 20.70 -8.34
C ALA A 402 4.16 20.62 -6.91
N MET A 403 3.35 20.94 -5.89
CA MET A 403 3.72 20.78 -4.49
C MET A 403 4.10 19.33 -4.18
N LEU A 404 3.29 18.35 -4.60
CA LEU A 404 3.63 16.92 -4.45
C LEU A 404 4.91 16.53 -5.21
N GLY A 405 5.30 17.27 -6.25
CA GLY A 405 6.57 17.09 -6.95
C GLY A 405 7.79 17.67 -6.23
N HIS A 406 7.62 18.32 -5.09
CA HIS A 406 8.72 18.96 -4.36
C HIS A 406 9.79 17.94 -3.93
N PRO A 407 11.10 18.22 -4.10
CA PRO A 407 12.18 17.26 -3.84
C PRO A 407 12.11 16.63 -2.45
N LEU A 408 11.82 17.41 -1.41
CA LEU A 408 11.67 16.89 -0.04
C LEU A 408 10.55 15.85 0.07
N LEU A 409 9.37 16.12 -0.51
CA LEU A 409 8.26 15.18 -0.46
C LEU A 409 8.55 13.92 -1.28
N THR A 410 9.23 14.06 -2.42
CA THR A 410 9.63 12.89 -3.22
C THR A 410 10.68 12.04 -2.51
N TYR A 411 11.57 12.66 -1.73
CA TYR A 411 12.52 11.95 -0.87
C TYR A 411 11.82 11.22 0.27
N LEU A 412 10.86 11.88 0.94
CA LEU A 412 10.00 11.22 1.92
C LEU A 412 9.23 10.04 1.30
N GLY A 413 8.79 10.20 0.06
CA GLY A 413 8.21 9.13 -0.76
C GLY A 413 9.19 7.98 -1.04
N THR A 414 10.48 8.28 -1.23
CA THR A 414 11.54 7.28 -1.45
C THR A 414 11.75 6.43 -0.20
N ILE A 415 11.77 7.04 1.00
CA ILE A 415 11.92 6.30 2.27
C ILE A 415 10.61 5.68 2.78
N SER A 416 9.49 5.82 2.05
CA SER A 416 8.19 5.30 2.47
C SER A 416 8.19 3.78 2.68
N PHE A 417 8.90 3.03 1.83
CA PHE A 417 9.00 1.58 1.96
C PHE A 417 9.83 1.16 3.19
N PRO A 418 11.00 1.76 3.48
CA PRO A 418 11.66 1.59 4.77
C PRO A 418 10.79 1.91 5.99
N ILE A 419 10.05 3.02 5.98
CA ILE A 419 9.08 3.34 7.06
C ILE A 419 8.07 2.19 7.20
N PHE A 420 7.54 1.71 6.07
CA PHE A 420 6.55 0.65 6.04
C PHE A 420 7.03 -0.64 6.70
N VAL A 421 8.25 -1.09 6.45
CA VAL A 421 8.74 -2.34 7.05
C VAL A 421 9.18 -2.15 8.50
N LEU A 422 9.77 -0.98 8.85
CA LEU A 422 10.38 -0.76 10.16
C LEU A 422 9.41 -0.32 11.25
N HIS A 423 8.37 0.46 10.95
CA HIS A 423 7.52 1.07 11.99
C HIS A 423 6.86 0.02 12.90
N GLY A 424 6.38 -1.09 12.34
CA GLY A 424 5.77 -2.18 13.11
C GLY A 424 6.76 -2.84 14.08
N ALA A 425 7.97 -3.13 13.62
CA ALA A 425 9.02 -3.75 14.42
C ALA A 425 9.50 -2.81 15.55
N LEU A 426 9.79 -1.55 15.20
CA LEU A 426 10.21 -0.53 16.16
C LEU A 426 9.12 -0.24 17.19
N GLY A 427 7.86 -0.13 16.76
CA GLY A 427 6.75 0.10 17.67
C GLY A 427 6.53 -1.08 18.63
N GLN A 428 6.75 -2.33 18.19
CA GLN A 428 6.75 -3.47 19.10
C GLN A 428 7.87 -3.39 20.15
N LEU A 429 9.07 -2.94 19.76
CA LEU A 429 10.19 -2.77 20.69
C LEU A 429 9.86 -1.81 21.85
N PHE A 430 9.10 -0.74 21.58
CA PHE A 430 8.78 0.30 22.57
C PHE A 430 7.43 0.12 23.27
N TYR A 431 6.45 -0.51 22.62
CA TYR A 431 5.06 -0.51 23.09
C TYR A 431 4.43 -1.89 23.27
N LYS A 432 5.01 -2.96 22.71
CA LYS A 432 4.48 -4.32 22.96
C LYS A 432 4.90 -4.75 24.35
N LYS A 433 3.94 -4.81 25.28
CA LYS A 433 4.18 -5.03 26.73
C LYS A 433 5.24 -6.10 27.04
N ILE A 434 5.13 -7.31 26.48
CA ILE A 434 6.07 -8.41 26.76
C ILE A 434 7.51 -8.10 26.33
N ILE A 435 7.69 -7.32 25.25
CA ILE A 435 9.00 -6.90 24.75
C ILE A 435 9.48 -5.69 25.54
N ALA A 436 8.66 -4.64 25.60
CA ALA A 436 9.04 -3.38 26.22
C ALA A 436 9.36 -3.54 27.71
N THR A 437 8.61 -4.36 28.45
CA THR A 437 8.94 -4.69 29.85
C THR A 437 10.28 -5.41 29.96
N LYS A 438 10.63 -6.28 29.01
CA LYS A 438 11.89 -7.02 29.05
C LYS A 438 13.10 -6.13 28.72
N VAL A 439 12.95 -5.18 27.80
CA VAL A 439 14.04 -4.32 27.33
C VAL A 439 14.17 -3.03 28.16
N TRP A 440 13.04 -2.44 28.57
CA TRP A 440 12.96 -1.11 29.17
C TRP A 440 12.31 -1.09 30.56
N GLY A 441 11.88 -2.22 31.10
CA GLY A 441 11.13 -2.29 32.37
C GLY A 441 9.65 -1.92 32.26
N GLY A 442 9.19 -1.35 31.14
CA GLY A 442 7.80 -0.98 30.89
C GLY A 442 7.54 -0.55 29.46
N VAL A 443 6.29 -0.26 29.13
CA VAL A 443 5.94 0.40 27.85
C VAL A 443 6.29 1.88 27.92
N MET A 444 6.71 2.46 26.80
CA MET A 444 7.04 3.88 26.74
C MET A 444 5.80 4.77 27.01
N PRO A 445 5.96 5.93 27.69
CA PRO A 445 4.86 6.83 28.00
C PRO A 445 4.35 7.56 26.75
N LEU A 446 3.18 8.21 26.87
CA LEU A 446 2.56 8.94 25.75
C LEU A 446 3.47 10.05 25.19
N SER A 447 4.22 10.73 26.07
CA SER A 447 5.16 11.79 25.69
C SER A 447 6.34 11.30 24.83
N PHE A 448 6.60 9.99 24.79
CA PHE A 448 7.65 9.41 23.96
C PHE A 448 7.23 9.23 22.48
N PHE A 449 5.94 9.33 22.17
CA PHE A 449 5.44 9.05 20.82
C PHE A 449 6.09 9.88 19.70
N PRO A 450 6.33 11.21 19.87
CA PRO A 450 7.08 11.98 18.86
C PRO A 450 8.50 11.46 18.65
N ALA A 451 9.18 11.03 19.72
CA ALA A 451 10.52 10.44 19.63
C ALA A 451 10.48 9.10 18.88
N TYR A 452 9.47 8.26 19.12
CA TYR A 452 9.23 7.05 18.33
C TYR A 452 9.08 7.36 16.83
N CYS A 453 8.25 8.35 16.46
CA CYS A 453 8.09 8.77 15.06
C CYS A 453 9.42 9.25 14.45
N ALA A 454 10.22 10.01 15.19
CA ALA A 454 11.55 10.44 14.76
C ALA A 454 12.50 9.26 14.57
N ILE A 455 12.51 8.28 15.48
CA ILE A 455 13.30 7.05 15.37
C ILE A 455 12.92 6.27 14.11
N VAL A 456 11.63 6.14 13.80
CA VAL A 456 11.16 5.48 12.57
C VAL A 456 11.68 6.21 11.33
N LEU A 457 11.56 7.54 11.27
CA LEU A 457 12.04 8.33 10.13
C LEU A 457 13.56 8.25 9.96
N LEU A 458 14.32 8.38 11.05
CA LEU A 458 15.78 8.30 11.04
C LEU A 458 16.26 6.89 10.66
N SER A 459 15.62 5.85 11.18
CA SER A 459 15.94 4.46 10.83
C SER A 459 15.63 4.17 9.36
N ALA A 460 14.49 4.67 8.86
CA ALA A 460 14.12 4.55 7.46
C ALA A 460 15.13 5.26 6.54
N ALA A 461 15.55 6.48 6.88
CA ALA A 461 16.57 7.21 6.13
C ALA A 461 17.94 6.52 6.20
N ALA A 462 18.33 5.98 7.36
CA ALA A 462 19.58 5.25 7.52
C ALA A 462 19.59 3.97 6.67
N VAL A 463 18.53 3.16 6.73
CA VAL A 463 18.40 1.94 5.92
C VAL A 463 18.36 2.26 4.43
N GLN A 464 17.65 3.32 4.02
CA GLN A 464 17.68 3.79 2.64
C GLN A 464 19.11 4.06 2.17
N LYS A 465 19.86 4.85 2.93
CA LYS A 465 21.21 5.29 2.57
C LYS A 465 22.26 4.17 2.65
N PHE A 466 22.24 3.38 3.71
CA PHE A 466 23.32 2.44 4.01
C PHE A 466 23.07 1.02 3.49
N PHE A 467 21.81 0.66 3.22
CA PHE A 467 21.44 -0.66 2.74
C PHE A 467 20.86 -0.63 1.32
N LEU A 468 19.79 0.13 1.07
CA LEU A 468 19.12 0.12 -0.24
C LEU A 468 19.94 0.80 -1.35
N GLU A 469 20.64 1.89 -1.03
CA GLU A 469 21.54 2.59 -1.96
C GLU A 469 22.94 1.96 -2.03
N ASN A 470 23.19 0.90 -1.24
CA ASN A 470 24.46 0.22 -1.24
C ASN A 470 24.65 -0.60 -2.52
N LYS A 471 25.67 -0.27 -3.32
CA LYS A 471 25.97 -0.94 -4.59
C LYS A 471 26.18 -2.45 -4.43
N LYS A 472 26.85 -2.89 -3.35
CA LYS A 472 27.08 -4.33 -3.11
C LYS A 472 25.77 -5.07 -2.83
N VAL A 473 24.86 -4.46 -2.07
CA VAL A 473 23.53 -5.04 -1.80
C VAL A 473 22.73 -5.14 -3.10
N GLN A 474 22.77 -4.11 -3.95
CA GLN A 474 22.11 -4.11 -5.25
C GLN A 474 22.70 -5.18 -6.19
N GLU A 475 24.02 -5.34 -6.19
CA GLU A 475 24.71 -6.38 -6.97
C GLU A 475 24.33 -7.78 -6.51
N ILE A 476 24.36 -8.05 -5.20
CA ILE A 476 23.94 -9.34 -4.63
C ILE A 476 22.48 -9.64 -4.99
N SER A 477 21.58 -8.68 -4.80
CA SER A 477 20.16 -8.83 -5.15
C SER A 477 19.97 -9.10 -6.65
N GLY A 478 20.74 -8.41 -7.50
CA GLY A 478 20.75 -8.61 -8.95
C GLY A 478 21.25 -10.00 -9.34
N ASN A 479 22.31 -10.49 -8.71
CA ASN A 479 22.86 -11.82 -8.97
C ASN A 479 21.91 -12.94 -8.53
N ILE A 480 21.27 -12.79 -7.36
CA ILE A 480 20.24 -13.73 -6.89
C ILE A 480 19.06 -13.73 -7.88
N SER A 481 18.59 -12.55 -8.30
CA SER A 481 17.49 -12.43 -9.25
C SER A 481 17.82 -13.13 -10.56
N LYS A 482 19.02 -12.92 -11.11
CA LYS A 482 19.51 -13.58 -12.33
C LYS A 482 19.53 -15.10 -12.15
N ALA A 483 20.13 -15.59 -11.06
CA ALA A 483 20.23 -17.03 -10.77
C ALA A 483 18.86 -17.71 -10.67
N ILE A 484 17.88 -17.06 -10.04
CA ILE A 484 16.51 -17.55 -9.98
C ILE A 484 15.92 -17.60 -11.38
N THR A 485 15.98 -16.52 -12.14
CA THR A 485 15.37 -16.44 -13.48
C THR A 485 16.03 -17.35 -14.52
N SER A 486 17.30 -17.72 -14.32
CA SER A 486 18.00 -18.68 -15.19
C SER A 486 17.77 -20.13 -14.79
N SER A 487 17.08 -20.40 -13.68
CA SER A 487 16.82 -21.76 -13.21
C SER A 487 15.93 -22.53 -14.20
N PRO A 488 16.27 -23.79 -14.55
CA PRO A 488 15.43 -24.63 -15.40
C PRO A 488 14.00 -24.84 -14.86
N LEU A 489 13.79 -24.64 -13.56
CA LEU A 489 12.46 -24.74 -12.94
C LEU A 489 11.51 -23.59 -13.33
N LEU A 490 12.04 -22.48 -13.85
CA LEU A 490 11.28 -21.27 -14.20
C LEU A 490 11.32 -20.95 -15.70
N GLN A 491 12.05 -21.73 -16.51
CA GLN A 491 11.99 -21.71 -17.98
C GLN A 491 10.91 -22.68 -18.44
#